data_AF-A0A838B1K2-F1
#
_entry.id   AF-A0A838B1K2-F1
#
_cell.length_a   1.000
_cell.length_b   1.000
_cell.length_c   1.000
_cell.angle_alpha   90.00
_cell.angle_beta   90.00
_cell.angle_gamma   90.00
#
_symmetry.space_group_name_H-M   'P 1'
#
loop_
_entity.id
_entity.type
_entity.pdbx_description
1 polymer ?
#
loop_
_entity_poly.entity_id
_entity_poly.type
_entity_poly.pdbx_seq_one_letter_code
_entity_poly.pdbx_strand_id
1 'polypeptide(L)'
;MTQLPTEFPDFGLTPEQRREAVRGHYYEWPGMDGERGEIWCYSGRFSYRAGETVTLHVSSTAPRFSMVIVRDGGSETKVFEQTGLSARWQDTPDQCSVEGCGWEASFEFRVGDDWPSGAYRLTLTADGRDGKPILCHHLIIVAPISGRKPRRVLQVAATGTWLSYNTWGGSNAYQGITGPGRDQYAPMVSTQRPWCRGFVVLPKDAPRVPLEVAVPPKTVPRYPHMEWAYATGHSKKYTSAGWASYDSHFFHFAERAGCGVDLASQHDLHFSPEILDGYDCVVFVGHDEYWTWEMRDAVDAYVERGGHAARFAGNFMWQTRLEDEGRRQVCYKYRARAEDPAYSGDVTRATNSWEAPEIGRPGAMTFGLNATRGVYAGWGGCAPRGVRGFPVYRPEHWAFAGTGIYYGDLLGADSHVYGYEVDGLDFEIRGGLPYPTPDSGAPDGLQVLAVGMASQVEESADIPIEDQFLTDEDGRFTAETLFGEATDANLDKVKRGNGMIVNFRRGKGEVFHAGSCEWVAGLLRQDPMVERVTKNVIDRYLGKT
;
A
#
# COMPACT_ATOMS: atom_id res chain seq x y z
N MET A 1 -8.54 10.37 25.06
CA MET A 1 -9.43 9.56 24.21
C MET A 1 -10.65 10.38 23.85
N THR A 2 -10.70 10.81 22.59
CA THR A 2 -11.90 11.39 21.98
C THR A 2 -13.03 10.37 22.08
N GLN A 3 -14.23 10.79 22.50
CA GLN A 3 -15.37 9.89 22.56
C GLN A 3 -15.78 9.55 21.12
N LEU A 4 -15.48 8.32 20.69
CA LEU A 4 -15.85 7.87 19.35
C LEU A 4 -17.38 7.73 19.24
N PRO A 5 -17.94 7.99 18.06
CA PRO A 5 -19.35 7.71 17.80
C PRO A 5 -19.64 6.21 17.99
N THR A 6 -20.84 5.90 18.46
CA THR A 6 -21.31 4.52 18.64
C THR A 6 -22.11 4.00 17.45
N GLU A 7 -22.41 4.86 16.48
CA GLU A 7 -23.14 4.54 15.26
C GLU A 7 -22.18 4.58 14.07
N PHE A 8 -22.33 3.59 13.18
CA PHE A 8 -21.63 3.60 11.90
C PHE A 8 -22.17 4.71 10.99
N PRO A 9 -21.33 5.35 10.17
CA PRO A 9 -21.81 6.28 9.17
C PRO A 9 -22.81 5.60 8.23
N ASP A 10 -23.88 6.31 7.90
CA ASP A 10 -24.90 5.85 6.98
C ASP A 10 -24.78 6.61 5.67
N PHE A 11 -24.20 5.97 4.66
CA PHE A 11 -24.00 6.53 3.32
C PHE A 11 -25.26 6.45 2.43
N GLY A 12 -26.44 6.34 3.06
CA GLY A 12 -27.73 6.23 2.35
C GLY A 12 -27.94 4.89 1.64
N LEU A 13 -27.24 3.84 2.05
CA LEU A 13 -27.32 2.51 1.42
C LEU A 13 -28.33 1.61 2.12
N THR A 14 -29.12 0.86 1.35
CA THR A 14 -29.95 -0.23 1.89
C THR A 14 -29.07 -1.38 2.42
N PRO A 15 -29.60 -2.29 3.26
CA PRO A 15 -28.87 -3.48 3.68
C PRO A 15 -28.31 -4.32 2.52
N GLU A 16 -29.07 -4.47 1.44
CA GLU A 16 -28.65 -5.20 0.24
C GLU A 16 -27.49 -4.49 -0.46
N GLN A 17 -27.56 -3.16 -0.60
CA GLN A 17 -26.48 -2.37 -1.19
C GLN A 17 -25.21 -2.40 -0.34
N ARG A 18 -25.32 -2.41 1.00
CA ARG A 18 -24.16 -2.59 1.89
C ARG A 18 -23.53 -3.97 1.70
N ARG A 19 -24.37 -5.02 1.55
CA ARG A 19 -23.89 -6.37 1.27
C ARG A 19 -23.16 -6.43 -0.07
N GLU A 20 -23.70 -5.78 -1.10
CA GLU A 20 -23.06 -5.66 -2.42
C GLU A 20 -21.76 -4.85 -2.35
N ALA A 21 -21.72 -3.75 -1.60
CA ALA A 21 -20.52 -2.95 -1.41
C ALA A 21 -19.35 -3.77 -0.85
N VAL A 22 -19.63 -4.73 0.04
CA VAL A 22 -18.64 -5.55 0.73
C VAL A 22 -18.33 -6.86 0.01
N ARG A 23 -19.33 -7.56 -0.50
CA ARG A 23 -19.16 -8.90 -1.10
C ARG A 23 -19.18 -8.89 -2.63
N GLY A 24 -19.76 -7.85 -3.22
CA GLY A 24 -19.87 -7.69 -4.66
C GLY A 24 -18.54 -7.43 -5.35
N HIS A 25 -18.58 -7.58 -6.68
CA HIS A 25 -17.50 -7.26 -7.58
C HIS A 25 -17.95 -6.18 -8.56
N TYR A 26 -17.65 -4.93 -8.22
CA TYR A 26 -17.89 -3.75 -9.05
C TYR A 26 -16.56 -3.06 -9.35
N TYR A 27 -16.47 -2.47 -10.54
CA TYR A 27 -15.26 -1.86 -11.04
C TYR A 27 -15.56 -0.82 -12.11
N GLU A 28 -14.56 0.03 -12.35
CA GLU A 28 -14.59 1.03 -13.41
C GLU A 28 -14.15 0.42 -14.75
N TRP A 29 -14.82 0.78 -15.83
CA TRP A 29 -14.49 0.35 -17.19
C TRP A 29 -15.00 1.37 -18.22
N PRO A 30 -14.43 1.42 -19.44
CA PRO A 30 -14.86 2.38 -20.46
C PRO A 30 -16.28 2.11 -20.96
N GLY A 31 -17.20 3.01 -20.66
CA GLY A 31 -18.61 2.97 -21.05
C GLY A 31 -19.55 2.95 -19.85
N MET A 32 -19.00 2.90 -18.63
CA MET A 32 -19.77 2.79 -17.40
C MET A 32 -20.59 4.06 -17.09
N ASP A 33 -20.12 5.24 -17.48
CA ASP A 33 -20.77 6.51 -17.10
C ASP A 33 -21.87 6.95 -18.09
N GLY A 34 -22.16 6.11 -19.10
CA GLY A 34 -23.35 6.17 -19.94
C GLY A 34 -23.60 7.53 -20.61
N GLU A 35 -24.77 8.13 -20.34
CA GLU A 35 -25.25 9.36 -20.99
C GLU A 35 -24.42 10.59 -20.61
N ARG A 36 -23.81 10.64 -19.42
CA ARG A 36 -23.00 11.77 -18.97
C ARG A 36 -21.72 11.90 -19.80
N GLY A 37 -21.15 10.76 -20.19
CA GLY A 37 -19.84 10.68 -20.80
C GLY A 37 -18.72 10.52 -19.77
N GLU A 38 -17.54 10.22 -20.27
CA GLU A 38 -16.37 9.83 -19.48
C GLU A 38 -15.06 10.18 -20.20
N ILE A 39 -14.00 10.25 -19.41
CA ILE A 39 -12.62 10.43 -19.84
C ILE A 39 -11.73 9.58 -18.94
N TRP A 40 -10.78 8.89 -19.55
CA TRP A 40 -9.84 8.00 -18.88
C TRP A 40 -8.45 8.19 -19.47
N CYS A 41 -7.41 8.06 -18.66
CA CYS A 41 -6.05 8.11 -19.16
C CYS A 41 -5.07 7.24 -18.38
N TYR A 42 -3.98 6.88 -19.04
CA TYR A 42 -2.79 6.31 -18.43
C TYR A 42 -1.53 6.79 -19.17
N SER A 43 -0.37 6.58 -18.56
CA SER A 43 0.95 6.84 -19.15
C SER A 43 1.73 5.55 -19.35
N GLY A 44 2.68 5.54 -20.29
CA GLY A 44 3.45 4.33 -20.60
C GLY A 44 4.33 3.81 -19.46
N ARG A 45 4.79 4.70 -18.57
CA ARG A 45 5.60 4.40 -17.37
C ARG A 45 5.06 5.13 -16.13
N PHE A 46 5.47 4.69 -14.94
CA PHE A 46 5.22 5.39 -13.68
C PHE A 46 6.16 6.56 -13.44
N SER A 47 7.43 6.39 -13.82
CA SER A 47 8.53 7.29 -13.50
C SER A 47 9.18 7.85 -14.77
N TYR A 48 9.57 9.11 -14.70
CA TYR A 48 10.25 9.85 -15.77
C TYR A 48 11.36 10.71 -15.17
N ARG A 49 12.48 10.85 -15.89
CA ARG A 49 13.55 11.79 -15.52
C ARG A 49 13.27 13.18 -16.09
N ALA A 50 13.91 14.19 -15.50
CA ALA A 50 13.90 15.55 -16.04
C ALA A 50 14.31 15.55 -17.52
N GLY A 51 13.54 16.24 -18.35
CA GLY A 51 13.75 16.32 -19.80
C GLY A 51 13.20 15.14 -20.61
N GLU A 52 12.74 14.06 -19.98
CA GLU A 52 12.08 12.95 -20.70
C GLU A 52 10.67 13.32 -21.14
N THR A 53 10.20 12.63 -22.19
CA THR A 53 8.83 12.78 -22.71
C THR A 53 7.89 11.81 -22.00
N VAL A 54 6.74 12.32 -21.57
CA VAL A 54 5.59 11.55 -21.09
C VAL A 54 4.60 11.42 -22.23
N THR A 55 4.27 10.18 -22.59
CA THR A 55 3.21 9.87 -23.55
C THR A 55 1.95 9.45 -22.79
N LEU A 56 0.85 10.14 -23.06
CA LEU A 56 -0.48 9.87 -22.51
C LEU A 56 -1.37 9.18 -23.53
N HIS A 57 -2.09 8.19 -23.05
CA HIS A 57 -3.12 7.47 -23.78
C HIS A 57 -4.46 7.84 -23.19
N VAL A 58 -5.33 8.48 -23.96
CA VAL A 58 -6.60 9.05 -23.48
C VAL A 58 -7.75 8.48 -24.30
N SER A 59 -8.74 7.91 -23.62
CA SER A 59 -10.04 7.57 -24.22
C SER A 59 -11.10 8.47 -23.61
N SER A 60 -11.91 9.10 -24.46
CA SER A 60 -12.91 10.08 -24.02
C SER A 60 -14.12 10.07 -24.93
N THR A 61 -15.29 10.21 -24.33
CA THR A 61 -16.54 10.49 -25.08
C THR A 61 -16.63 11.93 -25.59
N ALA A 62 -15.87 12.84 -24.97
CA ALA A 62 -15.79 14.25 -25.38
C ALA A 62 -14.61 14.44 -26.36
N PRO A 63 -14.78 15.23 -27.43
CA PRO A 63 -13.76 15.40 -28.47
C PRO A 63 -12.57 16.25 -28.03
N ARG A 64 -12.71 16.98 -26.92
CA ARG A 64 -11.69 17.87 -26.38
C ARG A 64 -11.64 17.80 -24.86
N PHE A 65 -10.45 18.03 -24.31
CA PHE A 65 -10.22 18.15 -22.89
C PHE A 65 -9.16 19.23 -22.58
N SER A 66 -9.08 19.63 -21.32
CA SER A 66 -7.97 20.37 -20.74
C SER A 66 -7.22 19.50 -19.75
N MET A 67 -5.96 19.82 -19.51
CA MET A 67 -5.11 19.12 -18.56
C MET A 67 -4.32 20.12 -17.73
N VAL A 68 -4.29 19.88 -16.42
CA VAL A 68 -3.43 20.58 -15.47
C VAL A 68 -2.50 19.57 -14.80
N ILE A 69 -1.24 19.93 -14.61
CA ILE A 69 -0.26 19.12 -13.87
C ILE A 69 0.19 19.88 -12.63
N VAL A 70 0.07 19.22 -11.47
CA VAL A 70 0.43 19.74 -10.16
C VAL A 70 1.45 18.81 -9.52
N ARG A 71 2.58 19.36 -9.05
CA ARG A 71 3.46 18.65 -8.12
C ARG A 71 2.75 18.54 -6.78
N ASP A 72 2.44 17.32 -6.37
CA ASP A 72 1.70 16.99 -5.15
C ASP A 72 2.69 16.79 -4.00
N GLY A 73 3.07 17.89 -3.35
CA GLY A 73 3.98 17.93 -2.21
C GLY A 73 3.33 18.54 -0.97
N GLY A 74 4.12 18.79 0.07
CA GLY A 74 3.68 19.55 1.25
C GLY A 74 3.15 20.95 0.89
N SER A 75 3.49 21.45 -0.30
CA SER A 75 2.74 22.50 -0.99
C SER A 75 2.52 22.12 -2.45
N GLU A 76 1.27 22.20 -2.90
CA GLU A 76 0.93 21.94 -4.31
C GLU A 76 1.46 23.04 -5.22
N THR A 77 2.10 22.67 -6.32
CA THR A 77 2.61 23.62 -7.32
C THR A 77 2.13 23.25 -8.71
N LYS A 78 1.34 24.11 -9.36
CA LYS A 78 0.97 23.93 -10.77
C LYS A 78 2.19 24.17 -11.65
N VAL A 79 2.57 23.17 -12.44
CA VAL A 79 3.76 23.21 -13.32
C VAL A 79 3.40 23.23 -14.81
N PHE A 80 2.17 22.86 -15.16
CA PHE A 80 1.73 22.79 -16.54
C PHE A 80 0.20 22.97 -16.65
N GLU A 81 -0.24 23.59 -17.73
CA GLU A 81 -1.65 23.71 -18.09
C GLU A 81 -1.79 23.78 -19.60
N GLN A 82 -2.72 23.01 -20.15
CA GLN A 82 -3.07 23.06 -21.57
C GLN A 82 -4.55 22.80 -21.78
N THR A 83 -5.16 23.53 -22.71
CA THR A 83 -6.59 23.44 -23.04
C THR A 83 -6.80 23.06 -24.49
N GLY A 84 -7.96 22.47 -24.80
CA GLY A 84 -8.34 22.16 -26.18
C GLY A 84 -7.54 21.01 -26.79
N LEU A 85 -7.03 20.11 -25.96
CA LEU A 85 -6.39 18.87 -26.37
C LEU A 85 -7.43 17.96 -27.02
N SER A 86 -7.10 17.36 -28.16
CA SER A 86 -8.00 16.44 -28.86
C SER A 86 -8.04 15.09 -28.14
N ALA A 87 -9.23 14.53 -28.00
CA ALA A 87 -9.42 13.15 -27.60
C ALA A 87 -10.47 12.49 -28.48
N ARG A 88 -10.47 11.16 -28.48
CA ARG A 88 -11.51 10.36 -29.12
C ARG A 88 -11.80 9.13 -28.27
N TRP A 89 -12.93 8.50 -28.54
CA TRP A 89 -13.21 7.19 -28.01
C TRP A 89 -12.22 6.18 -28.59
N GLN A 90 -11.69 5.32 -27.73
CA GLN A 90 -10.82 4.21 -28.11
C GLN A 90 -11.38 2.92 -27.52
N ASP A 91 -11.55 1.91 -28.38
CA ASP A 91 -12.04 0.60 -27.96
C ASP A 91 -11.08 -0.04 -26.96
N THR A 92 -11.63 -0.72 -25.97
CA THR A 92 -10.87 -1.28 -24.85
C THR A 92 -11.17 -2.78 -24.76
N PRO A 93 -10.14 -3.65 -24.74
CA PRO A 93 -10.32 -5.08 -24.58
C PRO A 93 -11.04 -5.44 -23.28
N ASP A 94 -11.85 -6.51 -23.31
CA ASP A 94 -12.56 -7.04 -22.14
C ASP A 94 -11.60 -7.34 -20.96
N GLN A 95 -10.42 -7.89 -21.26
CA GLN A 95 -9.39 -8.23 -20.29
C GLN A 95 -8.26 -7.19 -20.23
N CYS A 96 -8.57 -5.90 -20.45
CA CYS A 96 -7.57 -4.82 -20.41
C CYS A 96 -6.81 -4.72 -19.09
N SER A 97 -7.38 -5.22 -17.98
CA SER A 97 -6.68 -5.37 -16.70
C SER A 97 -5.44 -6.29 -16.77
N VAL A 98 -5.45 -7.27 -17.66
CA VAL A 98 -4.38 -8.26 -17.89
C VAL A 98 -3.55 -7.92 -19.14
N GLU A 99 -4.21 -7.49 -20.21
CA GLU A 99 -3.62 -7.27 -21.53
C GLU A 99 -3.11 -5.83 -21.73
N GLY A 100 -3.66 -4.87 -20.97
CA GLY A 100 -3.55 -3.45 -21.25
C GLY A 100 -4.66 -2.95 -22.17
N CYS A 101 -4.85 -1.63 -22.21
CA CYS A 101 -5.92 -1.01 -23.00
C CYS A 101 -5.62 -1.00 -24.51
N GLY A 102 -4.34 -0.97 -24.88
CA GLY A 102 -3.93 -0.89 -26.29
C GLY A 102 -4.30 0.43 -26.98
N TRP A 103 -4.61 1.49 -26.22
CA TRP A 103 -4.97 2.79 -26.77
C TRP A 103 -3.78 3.44 -27.48
N GLU A 104 -4.06 4.17 -28.56
CA GLU A 104 -3.06 4.99 -29.24
C GLU A 104 -2.68 6.21 -28.40
N ALA A 105 -1.43 6.64 -28.56
CA ALA A 105 -0.92 7.88 -27.97
C ALA A 105 -1.81 9.06 -28.39
N SER A 106 -2.23 9.85 -27.39
CA SER A 106 -3.15 10.97 -27.58
C SER A 106 -2.46 12.32 -27.39
N PHE A 107 -1.52 12.39 -26.44
CA PHE A 107 -0.81 13.62 -26.12
C PHE A 107 0.57 13.32 -25.54
N GLU A 108 1.54 14.19 -25.82
CA GLU A 108 2.89 14.12 -25.27
C GLU A 108 3.29 15.46 -24.67
N PHE A 109 3.99 15.41 -23.54
CA PHE A 109 4.65 16.58 -22.96
C PHE A 109 6.01 16.19 -22.41
N ARG A 110 6.91 17.17 -22.32
CA ARG A 110 8.24 16.99 -21.75
C ARG A 110 8.22 17.36 -20.26
N VAL A 111 8.82 16.52 -19.42
CA VAL A 111 9.12 16.86 -18.02
C VAL A 111 10.11 18.02 -18.02
N GLY A 112 9.76 19.12 -17.35
CA GLY A 112 10.64 20.29 -17.28
C GLY A 112 12.00 19.94 -16.68
N ASP A 113 13.08 20.53 -17.20
CA ASP A 113 14.44 20.26 -16.71
C ASP A 113 14.63 20.77 -15.25
N ASP A 114 13.75 21.66 -14.80
CA ASP A 114 13.70 22.26 -13.47
C ASP A 114 12.67 21.62 -12.52
N TRP A 115 11.90 20.63 -12.99
CA TRP A 115 10.88 19.97 -12.18
C TRP A 115 11.54 19.17 -11.04
N PRO A 116 11.26 19.50 -9.76
CA PRO A 116 11.83 18.74 -8.65
C PRO A 116 11.32 17.31 -8.62
N SER A 117 12.09 16.38 -8.05
CA SER A 117 11.58 15.02 -7.82
C SER A 117 10.32 15.04 -6.95
N GLY A 118 9.40 14.12 -7.22
CA GLY A 118 8.14 14.00 -6.50
C GLY A 118 7.03 13.40 -7.35
N ALA A 119 5.83 13.38 -6.77
CA ALA A 119 4.62 12.95 -7.46
C ALA A 119 3.97 14.13 -8.21
N TYR A 120 3.53 13.87 -9.43
CA TYR A 120 2.90 14.86 -10.32
C TYR A 120 1.52 14.35 -10.71
N ARG A 121 0.50 15.02 -10.18
CA ARG A 121 -0.90 14.74 -10.45
C ARG A 121 -1.34 15.44 -11.72
N LEU A 122 -1.86 14.65 -12.65
CA LEU A 122 -2.49 15.10 -13.88
C LEU A 122 -4.00 15.10 -13.64
N THR A 123 -4.65 16.23 -13.84
CA THR A 123 -6.11 16.34 -13.84
C THR A 123 -6.57 16.67 -15.25
N LEU A 124 -7.25 15.72 -15.89
CA LEU A 124 -7.88 15.90 -17.18
C LEU A 124 -9.35 16.25 -16.98
N THR A 125 -9.80 17.31 -17.64
CA THR A 125 -11.18 17.80 -17.57
C THR A 125 -11.78 17.91 -18.96
N ALA A 126 -12.94 17.32 -19.18
CA ALA A 126 -13.71 17.51 -20.39
C ALA A 126 -15.17 17.87 -20.07
N ASP A 127 -15.90 18.36 -21.07
CA ASP A 127 -17.32 18.70 -20.92
C ASP A 127 -18.17 17.43 -21.02
N GLY A 128 -18.91 17.13 -19.97
CA GLY A 128 -19.95 16.09 -19.99
C GLY A 128 -21.15 16.53 -20.82
N ARG A 129 -21.91 15.56 -21.34
CA ARG A 129 -23.10 15.84 -22.16
C ARG A 129 -24.24 16.49 -21.36
N ASP A 130 -24.18 16.39 -20.03
CA ASP A 130 -25.08 17.03 -19.08
C ASP A 130 -24.65 18.47 -18.69
N GLY A 131 -23.57 18.97 -19.30
CA GLY A 131 -22.99 20.29 -19.01
C GLY A 131 -22.13 20.36 -17.75
N LYS A 132 -21.92 19.23 -17.03
CA LYS A 132 -21.00 19.16 -15.90
C LYS A 132 -19.65 18.61 -16.35
N PRO A 133 -18.53 19.01 -15.71
CA PRO A 133 -17.23 18.47 -16.06
C PRO A 133 -17.16 16.96 -15.75
N ILE A 134 -16.47 16.23 -16.62
CA ILE A 134 -16.02 14.86 -16.42
C ILE A 134 -14.50 14.88 -16.19
N LEU A 135 -14.03 14.10 -15.22
CA LEU A 135 -12.68 14.22 -14.68
C LEU A 135 -11.97 12.86 -14.70
N CYS A 136 -10.69 12.89 -15.07
CA CYS A 136 -9.75 11.80 -14.84
C CYS A 136 -8.55 12.32 -14.07
N HIS A 137 -8.11 11.56 -13.08
CA HIS A 137 -6.87 11.82 -12.36
C HIS A 137 -5.86 10.73 -12.69
N HIS A 138 -4.65 11.15 -13.02
CA HIS A 138 -3.51 10.26 -13.23
C HIS A 138 -2.30 10.78 -12.46
N LEU A 139 -1.32 9.92 -12.24
CA LEU A 139 -0.11 10.25 -11.51
C LEU A 139 1.12 9.76 -12.27
N ILE A 140 2.11 10.63 -12.39
CA ILE A 140 3.48 10.24 -12.75
C ILE A 140 4.43 10.65 -11.62
N ILE A 141 5.58 9.98 -11.56
CA ILE A 141 6.68 10.30 -10.65
C ILE A 141 7.78 10.95 -11.49
N VAL A 142 8.29 12.08 -11.02
CA VAL A 142 9.56 12.63 -11.52
C VAL A 142 10.67 12.07 -10.64
N ALA A 143 11.48 11.20 -11.22
CA ALA A 143 12.59 10.55 -10.55
C ALA A 143 13.69 11.56 -10.19
N PRO A 144 14.45 11.33 -9.12
CA PRO A 144 15.58 12.18 -8.77
C PRO A 144 16.65 12.20 -9.86
N ILE A 145 17.28 13.36 -10.00
CA ILE A 145 18.50 13.50 -10.80
C ILE A 145 19.61 12.66 -10.15
N SER A 146 20.38 11.91 -10.94
CA SER A 146 21.47 11.07 -10.46
C SER A 146 22.53 11.83 -9.64
N GLY A 147 23.28 11.08 -8.84
CA GLY A 147 24.37 11.58 -8.01
C GLY A 147 23.99 11.70 -6.53
N ARG A 148 24.98 12.04 -5.71
CA ARG A 148 24.85 12.05 -4.25
C ARG A 148 23.88 13.14 -3.77
N LYS A 149 22.95 12.77 -2.88
CA LYS A 149 21.90 13.61 -2.29
C LYS A 149 22.02 13.63 -0.77
N PRO A 150 23.10 14.20 -0.20
CA PRO A 150 23.29 14.18 1.25
C PRO A 150 22.15 14.91 1.95
N ARG A 151 21.72 14.40 3.11
CA ARG A 151 20.63 14.97 3.94
C ARG A 151 19.24 14.98 3.28
N ARG A 152 19.05 14.21 2.21
CA ARG A 152 17.73 13.91 1.63
C ARG A 152 17.42 12.43 1.84
N VAL A 153 16.14 12.11 1.99
CA VAL A 153 15.66 10.73 1.97
C VAL A 153 15.13 10.41 0.57
N LEU A 154 15.25 9.15 0.16
CA LEU A 154 14.53 8.62 -1.00
C LEU A 154 13.30 7.87 -0.50
N GLN A 155 12.10 8.36 -0.80
CA GLN A 155 10.89 7.55 -0.64
C GLN A 155 10.71 6.68 -1.89
N VAL A 156 10.41 5.39 -1.68
CA VAL A 156 10.02 4.48 -2.76
C VAL A 156 8.51 4.26 -2.67
N ALA A 157 7.79 4.66 -3.72
CA ALA A 157 6.35 4.49 -3.81
C ALA A 157 5.97 3.03 -4.06
N ALA A 158 4.94 2.53 -3.37
CA ALA A 158 4.48 1.14 -3.43
C ALA A 158 3.72 0.79 -4.73
N THR A 159 4.31 1.07 -5.90
CA THR A 159 3.64 0.96 -7.22
C THR A 159 3.21 -0.46 -7.57
N GLY A 160 3.90 -1.49 -7.07
CA GLY A 160 3.51 -2.89 -7.19
C GLY A 160 2.21 -3.19 -6.44
N THR A 161 2.05 -2.63 -5.25
CA THR A 161 0.79 -2.69 -4.49
C THR A 161 -0.31 -1.91 -5.19
N TRP A 162 0.01 -0.73 -5.74
CA TRP A 162 -0.96 0.04 -6.51
C TRP A 162 -1.53 -0.76 -7.69
N LEU A 163 -0.67 -1.49 -8.41
CA LEU A 163 -1.08 -2.36 -9.51
C LEU A 163 -1.94 -3.53 -9.08
N SER A 164 -1.54 -4.22 -8.01
CA SER A 164 -2.25 -5.39 -7.49
C SER A 164 -3.66 -5.08 -7.00
N TYR A 165 -3.92 -3.85 -6.57
CA TYR A 165 -5.22 -3.41 -6.09
C TYR A 165 -6.04 -2.61 -7.09
N ASN A 166 -5.45 -2.15 -8.22
CA ASN A 166 -6.15 -1.38 -9.23
C ASN A 166 -7.29 -2.21 -9.86
N THR A 167 -8.53 -1.84 -9.56
CA THR A 167 -9.76 -2.49 -10.04
C THR A 167 -10.15 -2.08 -11.45
N TRP A 168 -9.56 -1.03 -12.01
CA TRP A 168 -9.96 -0.51 -13.31
C TRP A 168 -9.78 -1.57 -14.41
N GLY A 169 -10.81 -1.80 -15.21
CA GLY A 169 -10.81 -2.83 -16.26
C GLY A 169 -11.10 -4.25 -15.77
N GLY A 170 -11.71 -4.39 -14.59
CA GLY A 170 -12.40 -5.62 -14.20
C GLY A 170 -11.63 -6.60 -13.33
N SER A 171 -10.30 -6.65 -13.39
CA SER A 171 -9.53 -7.59 -12.57
C SER A 171 -8.37 -6.94 -11.84
N ASN A 172 -8.07 -7.47 -10.67
CA ASN A 172 -6.90 -7.18 -9.85
C ASN A 172 -6.39 -8.48 -9.19
N ALA A 173 -5.47 -8.40 -8.23
CA ALA A 173 -4.87 -9.56 -7.59
C ALA A 173 -5.74 -10.22 -6.49
N TYR A 174 -7.00 -9.79 -6.34
CA TYR A 174 -7.94 -10.26 -5.30
C TYR A 174 -9.34 -10.57 -5.82
N GLN A 175 -9.81 -9.86 -6.85
CA GLN A 175 -11.11 -10.05 -7.48
C GLN A 175 -10.94 -9.87 -9.00
N GLY A 176 -11.77 -10.52 -9.80
CA GLY A 176 -11.66 -10.35 -11.23
C GLY A 176 -12.74 -11.02 -12.05
N ILE A 177 -12.59 -10.83 -13.36
CA ILE A 177 -13.44 -11.40 -14.41
C ILE A 177 -12.68 -12.45 -15.23
N THR A 178 -11.60 -13.00 -14.68
CA THR A 178 -10.79 -14.03 -15.35
C THR A 178 -11.34 -15.43 -15.10
N GLY A 179 -10.78 -16.41 -15.81
CA GLY A 179 -11.18 -17.81 -15.70
C GLY A 179 -12.51 -18.14 -16.40
N PRO A 180 -12.88 -19.42 -16.50
CA PRO A 180 -14.06 -19.85 -17.25
C PRO A 180 -15.39 -19.29 -16.70
N GLY A 181 -15.46 -19.08 -15.39
CA GLY A 181 -16.63 -18.53 -14.68
C GLY A 181 -16.67 -16.99 -14.61
N ARG A 182 -15.61 -16.30 -15.06
CA ARG A 182 -15.44 -14.84 -14.94
C ARG A 182 -15.57 -14.33 -13.49
N ASP A 183 -15.03 -15.09 -12.56
CA ASP A 183 -15.09 -14.86 -11.12
C ASP A 183 -13.72 -15.02 -10.44
N GLN A 184 -12.64 -15.20 -11.22
CA GLN A 184 -11.30 -15.35 -10.69
C GLN A 184 -10.52 -14.03 -10.76
N TYR A 185 -9.72 -13.77 -9.71
CA TYR A 185 -8.70 -12.73 -9.73
C TYR A 185 -7.64 -12.99 -10.81
N ALA A 186 -6.95 -11.94 -11.24
CA ALA A 186 -5.90 -12.04 -12.24
C ALA A 186 -4.53 -12.30 -11.61
N PRO A 187 -3.84 -13.41 -11.94
CA PRO A 187 -2.45 -13.62 -11.53
C PRO A 187 -1.47 -12.72 -12.30
N MET A 188 -1.93 -12.03 -13.35
CA MET A 188 -1.14 -11.04 -14.07
C MET A 188 -1.94 -9.74 -14.23
N VAL A 189 -1.31 -8.60 -13.96
CA VAL A 189 -1.92 -7.28 -14.13
C VAL A 189 -1.05 -6.36 -14.99
N SER A 190 -1.70 -5.58 -15.84
CA SER A 190 -1.05 -4.64 -16.75
C SER A 190 -0.89 -3.26 -16.12
N THR A 191 0.25 -2.63 -16.41
CA THR A 191 0.50 -1.20 -16.15
C THR A 191 -0.17 -0.29 -17.17
N GLN A 192 -0.56 -0.81 -18.33
CA GLN A 192 -1.05 -0.04 -19.47
C GLN A 192 -2.58 0.17 -19.36
N ARG A 193 -3.01 0.68 -18.23
CA ARG A 193 -4.41 0.98 -17.92
C ARG A 193 -4.55 2.14 -16.93
N PRO A 194 -5.67 2.86 -16.94
CA PRO A 194 -5.95 3.92 -15.97
C PRO A 194 -5.91 3.45 -14.52
N TRP A 195 -5.66 4.40 -13.62
CA TRP A 195 -5.91 4.21 -12.19
C TRP A 195 -7.39 4.35 -11.89
N CYS A 196 -7.93 3.46 -11.05
CA CYS A 196 -9.29 3.60 -10.55
C CYS A 196 -9.44 4.80 -9.59
N ARG A 197 -10.65 5.34 -9.49
CA ARG A 197 -10.99 6.48 -8.62
C ARG A 197 -10.58 6.19 -7.17
N GLY A 198 -9.93 7.18 -6.56
CA GLY A 198 -9.45 7.11 -5.17
C GLY A 198 -7.96 6.80 -5.02
N PHE A 199 -7.26 6.33 -6.07
CA PHE A 199 -5.82 6.07 -5.98
C PHE A 199 -4.96 7.32 -6.00
N VAL A 200 -5.36 8.32 -6.79
CA VAL A 200 -4.56 9.55 -7.00
C VAL A 200 -5.07 10.71 -6.13
N VAL A 201 -6.39 10.80 -5.92
CA VAL A 201 -7.01 11.84 -5.08
C VAL A 201 -8.12 11.23 -4.24
N LEU A 202 -8.27 11.77 -3.03
CA LEU A 202 -9.38 11.47 -2.13
C LEU A 202 -9.91 12.74 -1.48
N PRO A 203 -11.22 12.83 -1.23
CA PRO A 203 -11.75 13.87 -0.37
C PRO A 203 -11.33 13.62 1.08
N LYS A 204 -11.24 14.70 1.87
CA LYS A 204 -10.70 14.67 3.24
C LYS A 204 -11.48 13.75 4.19
N ASP A 205 -12.76 13.57 3.92
CA ASP A 205 -13.72 12.78 4.71
C ASP A 205 -13.83 11.32 4.23
N ALA A 206 -13.03 10.90 3.25
CA ALA A 206 -12.98 9.50 2.85
C ALA A 206 -12.54 8.62 4.04
N PRO A 207 -13.38 7.65 4.46
CA PRO A 207 -13.07 6.81 5.61
C PRO A 207 -11.90 5.86 5.36
N ARG A 208 -11.07 5.63 6.37
CA ARG A 208 -9.99 4.63 6.31
C ARG A 208 -10.50 3.24 6.72
N VAL A 209 -9.66 2.21 6.54
CA VAL A 209 -10.02 0.84 6.93
C VAL A 209 -10.24 0.69 8.45
N PRO A 210 -9.33 1.16 9.34
CA PRO A 210 -9.54 1.03 10.77
C PRO A 210 -10.79 1.75 11.24
N LEU A 211 -11.60 1.07 12.05
CA LEU A 211 -12.87 1.64 12.53
C LEU A 211 -12.66 2.89 13.40
N GLU A 212 -13.26 4.00 12.98
CA GLU A 212 -13.35 5.26 13.72
C GLU A 212 -14.61 5.33 14.61
N VAL A 213 -15.25 4.20 14.85
CA VAL A 213 -16.41 4.08 15.73
C VAL A 213 -16.06 3.26 16.97
N ALA A 214 -16.73 3.52 18.08
CA ALA A 214 -16.77 2.60 19.19
C ALA A 214 -17.57 1.35 18.76
N VAL A 215 -17.11 0.17 19.16
CA VAL A 215 -17.76 -1.10 18.82
C VAL A 215 -18.31 -1.74 20.10
N PRO A 216 -19.58 -1.46 20.47
CA PRO A 216 -20.24 -2.09 21.61
C PRO A 216 -20.17 -3.63 21.59
N PRO A 217 -20.47 -4.30 22.73
CA PRO A 217 -20.55 -5.75 22.76
C PRO A 217 -21.53 -6.29 21.72
N LYS A 218 -21.14 -7.36 21.03
CA LYS A 218 -21.98 -8.05 20.02
C LYS A 218 -22.42 -7.20 18.83
N THR A 219 -21.75 -6.08 18.57
CA THR A 219 -21.93 -5.33 17.32
C THR A 219 -21.50 -6.18 16.14
N VAL A 220 -22.40 -6.34 15.16
CA VAL A 220 -22.08 -6.92 13.86
C VAL A 220 -21.08 -6.03 13.13
N PRO A 221 -19.96 -6.57 12.64
CA PRO A 221 -18.96 -5.81 11.89
C PRO A 221 -19.56 -5.09 10.66
N ARG A 222 -19.06 -3.89 10.39
CA ARG A 222 -19.35 -3.14 9.15
C ARG A 222 -18.06 -2.64 8.52
N TYR A 223 -18.17 -2.24 7.26
CA TYR A 223 -17.04 -1.87 6.41
C TYR A 223 -17.24 -0.49 5.79
N PRO A 224 -17.19 0.60 6.60
CA PRO A 224 -17.55 1.95 6.15
C PRO A 224 -16.80 2.40 4.89
N HIS A 225 -15.52 2.04 4.75
CA HIS A 225 -14.75 2.38 3.56
C HIS A 225 -15.31 1.77 2.28
N MET A 226 -15.69 0.49 2.29
CA MET A 226 -16.27 -0.16 1.11
C MET A 226 -17.66 0.39 0.79
N GLU A 227 -18.46 0.64 1.84
CA GLU A 227 -19.80 1.21 1.70
C GLU A 227 -19.75 2.64 1.15
N TRP A 228 -18.81 3.46 1.63
CA TRP A 228 -18.55 4.79 1.10
C TRP A 228 -18.10 4.72 -0.36
N ALA A 229 -17.19 3.82 -0.71
CA ALA A 229 -16.70 3.66 -2.07
C ALA A 229 -17.84 3.32 -3.03
N TYR A 230 -18.70 2.37 -2.64
CA TYR A 230 -19.89 2.00 -3.40
C TYR A 230 -20.85 3.17 -3.59
N ALA A 231 -21.16 3.91 -2.50
CA ALA A 231 -22.08 5.05 -2.54
C ALA A 231 -21.58 6.21 -3.40
N THR A 232 -20.26 6.35 -3.57
CA THR A 232 -19.61 7.48 -4.24
C THR A 232 -18.99 7.13 -5.58
N GLY A 233 -19.05 5.86 -6.01
CA GLY A 233 -18.47 5.40 -7.27
C GLY A 233 -16.93 5.38 -7.29
N HIS A 234 -16.30 5.27 -6.12
CA HIS A 234 -14.85 5.05 -6.00
C HIS A 234 -14.52 3.55 -6.07
N SER A 235 -13.26 3.23 -6.35
CA SER A 235 -12.79 1.85 -6.23
C SER A 235 -13.01 1.33 -4.83
N LYS A 236 -13.53 0.11 -4.68
CA LYS A 236 -13.57 -0.61 -3.40
C LYS A 236 -12.19 -0.71 -2.73
N LYS A 237 -11.11 -0.63 -3.52
CA LYS A 237 -9.71 -0.80 -3.07
C LYS A 237 -8.97 0.53 -2.88
N TYR A 238 -9.65 1.69 -2.92
CA TYR A 238 -9.01 3.00 -2.75
C TYR A 238 -8.22 3.14 -1.45
N THR A 239 -8.68 2.51 -0.36
CA THR A 239 -8.00 2.52 0.94
C THR A 239 -7.13 1.27 1.16
N SER A 240 -7.00 0.40 0.16
CA SER A 240 -6.02 -0.69 0.18
C SER A 240 -4.70 -0.26 -0.44
N ALA A 241 -4.69 0.69 -1.39
CA ALA A 241 -3.46 1.13 -2.04
C ALA A 241 -3.63 2.52 -2.66
N GLY A 242 -2.54 3.10 -3.14
CA GLY A 242 -2.54 4.33 -3.91
C GLY A 242 -1.91 5.51 -3.18
N TRP A 243 -1.46 6.47 -3.99
CA TRP A 243 -0.83 7.70 -3.55
C TRP A 243 -1.66 8.48 -2.53
N ALA A 244 -2.96 8.63 -2.78
CA ALA A 244 -3.85 9.44 -1.94
C ALA A 244 -4.05 8.86 -0.52
N SER A 245 -4.08 7.53 -0.39
CA SER A 245 -4.34 6.86 0.89
C SER A 245 -3.09 6.64 1.73
N TYR A 246 -1.91 6.58 1.10
CA TYR A 246 -0.68 6.14 1.75
C TYR A 246 0.52 7.03 1.45
N ASP A 247 1.15 6.85 0.30
CA ASP A 247 2.47 7.40 -0.01
C ASP A 247 2.57 8.93 0.15
N SER A 248 1.51 9.65 -0.22
CA SER A 248 1.44 11.11 -0.13
C SER A 248 1.66 11.63 1.29
N HIS A 249 1.15 10.93 2.31
CA HIS A 249 1.14 11.43 3.68
C HIS A 249 2.55 11.58 4.26
N PHE A 250 3.45 10.62 3.99
CA PHE A 250 4.86 10.78 4.36
C PHE A 250 5.55 11.84 3.53
N PHE A 251 5.32 11.86 2.20
CA PHE A 251 5.96 12.83 1.32
C PHE A 251 5.64 14.27 1.74
N HIS A 252 4.35 14.54 2.02
CA HIS A 252 3.89 15.83 2.54
C HIS A 252 4.47 16.12 3.92
N PHE A 253 4.49 15.14 4.83
CA PHE A 253 5.12 15.29 6.15
C PHE A 253 6.59 15.68 6.04
N ALA A 254 7.37 14.96 5.22
CA ALA A 254 8.80 15.20 5.07
C ALA A 254 9.08 16.63 4.62
N GLU A 255 8.35 17.14 3.62
CA GLU A 255 8.49 18.53 3.18
C GLU A 255 8.06 19.55 4.25
N ARG A 256 6.92 19.34 4.91
CA ARG A 256 6.46 20.22 6.02
C ARG A 256 7.44 20.23 7.19
N ALA A 257 8.09 19.10 7.47
CA ALA A 257 9.08 18.96 8.53
C ALA A 257 10.48 19.51 8.14
N GLY A 258 10.63 20.06 6.93
CA GLY A 258 11.90 20.59 6.42
C GLY A 258 12.92 19.50 6.09
N CYS A 259 12.47 18.26 5.89
CA CYS A 259 13.30 17.18 5.36
C CYS A 259 13.30 17.22 3.83
N GLY A 260 14.49 17.21 3.22
CA GLY A 260 14.57 16.98 1.79
C GLY A 260 14.11 15.56 1.47
N VAL A 261 13.18 15.42 0.53
CA VAL A 261 12.66 14.13 0.07
C VAL A 261 12.62 14.10 -1.46
N ASP A 262 13.05 12.98 -2.01
CA ASP A 262 12.88 12.63 -3.42
C ASP A 262 11.99 11.38 -3.51
N LEU A 263 11.39 11.13 -4.68
CA LEU A 263 10.46 10.02 -4.90
C LEU A 263 10.93 9.15 -6.08
N ALA A 264 10.90 7.84 -5.87
CA ALA A 264 11.08 6.83 -6.91
C ALA A 264 9.92 5.83 -6.89
N SER A 265 9.68 5.15 -8.01
CA SER A 265 8.79 3.98 -8.08
C SER A 265 9.54 2.70 -7.70
N GLN A 266 8.82 1.65 -7.33
CA GLN A 266 9.44 0.32 -7.22
C GLN A 266 10.01 -0.17 -8.57
N HIS A 267 9.46 0.28 -9.70
CA HIS A 267 10.03 -0.02 -11.02
C HIS A 267 11.43 0.59 -11.19
N ASP A 268 11.67 1.81 -10.67
CA ASP A 268 13.02 2.39 -10.65
C ASP A 268 13.96 1.54 -9.77
N LEU A 269 13.47 1.06 -8.62
CA LEU A 269 14.23 0.18 -7.75
C LEU A 269 14.59 -1.15 -8.42
N HIS A 270 13.70 -1.70 -9.24
CA HIS A 270 13.93 -2.95 -9.98
C HIS A 270 14.92 -2.75 -11.14
N PHE A 271 14.72 -1.73 -11.98
CA PHE A 271 15.49 -1.54 -13.23
C PHE A 271 16.71 -0.62 -13.09
N SER A 272 16.79 0.16 -12.01
CA SER A 272 17.87 1.13 -11.75
C SER A 272 18.23 1.17 -10.26
N PRO A 273 18.64 0.03 -9.66
CA PRO A 273 18.90 -0.07 -8.22
C PRO A 273 19.99 0.87 -7.71
N GLU A 274 20.88 1.36 -8.58
CA GLU A 274 21.89 2.38 -8.28
C GLU A 274 21.28 3.72 -7.81
N ILE A 275 19.98 3.93 -8.01
CA ILE A 275 19.26 5.10 -7.47
C ILE A 275 19.40 5.21 -5.94
N LEU A 276 19.59 4.07 -5.24
CA LEU A 276 19.79 4.03 -3.79
C LEU A 276 21.14 4.62 -3.35
N ASP A 277 22.19 4.52 -4.18
CA ASP A 277 23.55 4.93 -3.80
C ASP A 277 23.67 6.45 -3.53
N GLY A 278 22.71 7.23 -4.05
CA GLY A 278 22.59 8.65 -3.82
C GLY A 278 22.24 9.03 -2.37
N TYR A 279 21.71 8.10 -1.57
CA TYR A 279 21.00 8.42 -0.33
C TYR A 279 21.57 7.74 0.92
N ASP A 280 21.51 8.44 2.04
CA ASP A 280 21.84 7.88 3.37
C ASP A 280 20.67 7.08 3.96
N CYS A 281 19.44 7.45 3.60
CA CYS A 281 18.23 6.81 4.08
C CYS A 281 17.22 6.62 2.95
N VAL A 282 16.66 5.41 2.88
CA VAL A 282 15.55 5.04 1.99
C VAL A 282 14.31 4.75 2.84
N VAL A 283 13.15 5.21 2.38
CA VAL A 283 11.89 5.18 3.14
C VAL A 283 10.81 4.44 2.36
N PHE A 284 10.10 3.54 3.06
CA PHE A 284 8.97 2.77 2.55
C PHE A 284 7.76 3.04 3.45
N VAL A 285 6.57 3.20 2.88
CA VAL A 285 5.44 3.84 3.58
C VAL A 285 4.12 3.14 3.29
N GLY A 286 3.29 2.99 4.32
CA GLY A 286 1.89 2.59 4.17
C GLY A 286 1.73 1.13 3.79
N HIS A 287 0.95 0.86 2.74
CA HIS A 287 0.74 -0.51 2.28
C HIS A 287 1.70 -0.87 1.13
N ASP A 288 2.81 -1.48 1.50
CA ASP A 288 3.93 -1.79 0.60
C ASP A 288 4.20 -3.30 0.54
N GLU A 289 3.22 -4.02 -0.02
CA GLU A 289 3.05 -5.47 0.08
C GLU A 289 3.68 -6.28 -1.06
N TYR A 290 3.69 -5.74 -2.28
CA TYR A 290 4.08 -6.49 -3.49
C TYR A 290 5.48 -6.11 -3.96
N TRP A 291 6.39 -7.09 -3.97
CA TRP A 291 7.80 -6.86 -4.23
C TRP A 291 8.41 -7.91 -5.15
N THR A 292 9.28 -7.48 -6.06
CA THR A 292 10.13 -8.44 -6.79
C THR A 292 11.35 -8.84 -5.98
N TRP A 293 11.93 -10.00 -6.32
CA TRP A 293 13.22 -10.43 -5.77
C TRP A 293 14.32 -9.39 -6.00
N GLU A 294 14.38 -8.80 -7.20
CA GLU A 294 15.38 -7.79 -7.58
C GLU A 294 15.28 -6.53 -6.71
N MET A 295 14.05 -6.07 -6.42
CA MET A 295 13.85 -4.94 -5.52
C MET A 295 14.37 -5.24 -4.12
N ARG A 296 14.18 -6.47 -3.62
CA ARG A 296 14.73 -6.91 -2.33
C ARG A 296 16.25 -7.00 -2.35
N ASP A 297 16.85 -7.51 -3.43
CA ASP A 297 18.30 -7.56 -3.61
C ASP A 297 18.92 -6.15 -3.57
N ALA A 298 18.28 -5.18 -4.22
CA ALA A 298 18.73 -3.79 -4.20
C ALA A 298 18.76 -3.21 -2.78
N VAL A 299 17.69 -3.38 -2.01
CA VAL A 299 17.59 -2.88 -0.63
C VAL A 299 18.54 -3.61 0.32
N ASP A 300 18.57 -4.94 0.24
CA ASP A 300 19.46 -5.77 1.06
C ASP A 300 20.93 -5.36 0.84
N ALA A 301 21.35 -5.23 -0.43
CA ALA A 301 22.71 -4.83 -0.77
C ALA A 301 23.02 -3.38 -0.38
N TYR A 302 22.04 -2.48 -0.49
CA TYR A 302 22.18 -1.09 -0.05
C TYR A 302 22.42 -1.00 1.47
N VAL A 303 21.61 -1.69 2.27
CA VAL A 303 21.75 -1.72 3.73
C VAL A 303 23.07 -2.39 4.13
N GLU A 304 23.43 -3.50 3.50
CA GLU A 304 24.68 -4.22 3.79
C GLU A 304 25.91 -3.30 3.64
N ARG A 305 25.89 -2.39 2.65
CA ARG A 305 26.98 -1.44 2.39
C ARG A 305 26.98 -0.20 3.30
N GLY A 306 25.96 0.00 4.13
CA GLY A 306 25.90 1.12 5.07
C GLY A 306 24.69 2.04 4.88
N GLY A 307 23.80 1.74 3.94
CA GLY A 307 22.55 2.45 3.79
C GLY A 307 21.59 2.20 4.96
N HIS A 308 20.69 3.15 5.20
CA HIS A 308 19.66 2.99 6.23
C HIS A 308 18.27 2.84 5.62
N ALA A 309 17.48 1.90 6.12
CA ALA A 309 16.09 1.72 5.70
C ALA A 309 15.13 2.08 6.83
N ALA A 310 14.23 3.02 6.57
CA ALA A 310 13.12 3.36 7.46
C ALA A 310 11.80 2.91 6.81
N ARG A 311 11.24 1.82 7.34
CA ARG A 311 9.98 1.26 6.87
C ARG A 311 8.87 1.66 7.82
N PHE A 312 8.00 2.56 7.37
CA PHE A 312 6.76 2.97 8.04
C PHE A 312 5.57 2.35 7.33
N ALA A 313 5.63 1.03 7.13
CA ALA A 313 4.75 0.25 6.29
C ALA A 313 4.49 -1.14 6.89
N GLY A 314 3.36 -1.73 6.54
CA GLY A 314 2.97 -3.09 6.95
C GLY A 314 2.71 -4.02 5.76
N ASN A 315 2.36 -5.26 6.09
CA ASN A 315 1.96 -6.33 5.19
C ASN A 315 3.01 -6.67 4.12
N PHE A 316 4.27 -6.91 4.50
CA PHE A 316 5.32 -7.27 3.53
C PHE A 316 5.21 -8.75 3.07
N MET A 317 4.19 -9.05 2.26
CA MET A 317 3.72 -10.43 2.02
C MET A 317 4.17 -11.03 0.68
N TRP A 318 3.94 -10.37 -0.45
CA TRP A 318 3.94 -11.07 -1.74
C TRP A 318 5.24 -10.89 -2.54
N GLN A 319 5.83 -12.01 -2.95
CA GLN A 319 6.78 -12.03 -4.05
C GLN A 319 6.05 -11.87 -5.39
N THR A 320 6.54 -10.96 -6.22
CA THR A 320 6.08 -10.72 -7.59
C THR A 320 7.21 -10.89 -8.60
N ARG A 321 6.85 -10.99 -9.88
CA ARG A 321 7.77 -10.84 -11.00
C ARG A 321 7.29 -9.73 -11.92
N LEU A 322 8.23 -9.08 -12.60
CA LEU A 322 7.96 -8.13 -13.66
C LEU A 322 8.32 -8.77 -15.00
N GLU A 323 7.38 -8.74 -15.93
CA GLU A 323 7.50 -9.25 -17.29
C GLU A 323 7.22 -8.13 -18.30
N ASP A 324 7.49 -8.39 -19.59
CA ASP A 324 7.27 -7.46 -20.68
C ASP A 324 7.90 -6.08 -20.42
N GLU A 325 9.18 -6.07 -20.02
CA GLU A 325 9.94 -4.86 -19.67
C GLU A 325 9.28 -4.06 -18.52
N GLY A 326 8.63 -4.76 -17.59
CA GLY A 326 7.94 -4.16 -16.44
C GLY A 326 6.51 -3.73 -16.72
N ARG A 327 5.98 -3.95 -17.93
CA ARG A 327 4.59 -3.61 -18.26
C ARG A 327 3.57 -4.57 -17.67
N ARG A 328 3.99 -5.77 -17.29
CA ARG A 328 3.16 -6.80 -16.64
C ARG A 328 3.75 -7.18 -15.28
N GLN A 329 2.92 -7.16 -14.25
CA GLN A 329 3.25 -7.71 -12.93
C GLN A 329 2.57 -9.06 -12.76
N VAL A 330 3.32 -10.06 -12.30
CA VAL A 330 2.85 -11.44 -12.09
C VAL A 330 2.87 -11.79 -10.61
N CYS A 331 1.73 -12.28 -10.11
CA CYS A 331 1.58 -12.83 -8.77
C CYS A 331 0.47 -13.89 -8.71
N TYR A 332 0.85 -15.17 -8.67
CA TYR A 332 -0.11 -16.27 -8.61
C TYR A 332 -0.74 -16.46 -7.22
N LYS A 333 -0.10 -15.96 -6.14
CA LYS A 333 -0.65 -15.93 -4.77
C LYS A 333 -1.15 -17.30 -4.31
N TYR A 334 -2.42 -17.38 -3.88
CA TYR A 334 -3.11 -18.58 -3.43
C TYR A 334 -3.05 -19.75 -4.43
N ARG A 335 -2.84 -19.48 -5.72
CA ARG A 335 -2.77 -20.48 -6.80
C ARG A 335 -1.34 -20.87 -7.18
N ALA A 336 -0.32 -20.27 -6.56
CA ALA A 336 1.06 -20.38 -7.02
C ALA A 336 1.58 -21.82 -7.10
N ARG A 337 1.35 -22.64 -6.06
CA ARG A 337 1.79 -24.05 -6.03
C ARG A 337 1.21 -24.90 -7.16
N ALA A 338 0.01 -24.57 -7.61
CA ALA A 338 -0.68 -25.30 -8.67
C ALA A 338 -0.35 -24.79 -10.07
N GLU A 339 -0.10 -23.48 -10.21
CA GLU A 339 -0.15 -22.81 -11.51
C GLU A 339 1.09 -21.98 -11.88
N ASP A 340 1.92 -21.58 -10.90
CA ASP A 340 3.09 -20.77 -11.20
C ASP A 340 4.19 -21.64 -11.82
N PRO A 341 4.64 -21.34 -13.07
CA PRO A 341 5.66 -22.13 -13.76
C PRO A 341 6.98 -22.22 -12.98
N ALA A 342 7.26 -21.29 -12.07
CA ALA A 342 8.43 -21.33 -11.19
C ALA A 342 8.52 -22.62 -10.35
N TYR A 343 7.40 -23.25 -9.99
CA TYR A 343 7.41 -24.54 -9.25
C TYR A 343 7.96 -25.70 -10.06
N SER A 344 7.93 -25.62 -11.39
CA SER A 344 8.58 -26.58 -12.29
C SER A 344 10.01 -26.18 -12.70
N GLY A 345 10.43 -24.96 -12.35
CA GLY A 345 11.74 -24.40 -12.63
C GLY A 345 12.45 -24.00 -11.35
N ASP A 346 12.79 -22.71 -11.24
CA ASP A 346 13.36 -22.14 -10.02
C ASP A 346 12.25 -21.73 -9.04
N VAL A 347 11.95 -22.60 -8.08
CA VAL A 347 10.89 -22.39 -7.09
C VAL A 347 11.16 -21.19 -6.18
N THR A 348 12.41 -20.75 -6.03
CA THR A 348 12.73 -19.54 -5.24
C THR A 348 12.10 -18.28 -5.82
N ARG A 349 11.81 -18.32 -7.14
CA ARG A 349 11.18 -17.25 -7.91
C ARG A 349 9.66 -17.36 -7.97
N ALA A 350 9.05 -18.31 -7.25
CA ALA A 350 7.61 -18.45 -7.17
C ALA A 350 6.96 -17.18 -6.60
N THR A 351 5.84 -16.78 -7.19
CA THR A 351 5.11 -15.57 -6.80
C THR A 351 4.06 -15.89 -5.75
N ASN A 352 4.57 -16.20 -4.57
CA ASN A 352 3.82 -16.59 -3.38
C ASN A 352 4.25 -15.70 -2.19
N SER A 353 3.74 -15.96 -0.99
CA SER A 353 4.18 -15.31 0.25
C SER A 353 5.68 -15.47 0.45
N TRP A 354 6.39 -14.42 0.85
CA TRP A 354 7.83 -14.47 1.14
C TRP A 354 8.19 -15.52 2.19
N GLU A 355 7.25 -15.82 3.09
CA GLU A 355 7.37 -16.81 4.15
C GLU A 355 7.03 -18.24 3.71
N ALA A 356 6.69 -18.46 2.44
CA ALA A 356 6.61 -19.81 1.89
C ALA A 356 7.99 -20.49 1.99
N PRO A 357 8.10 -21.67 2.64
CA PRO A 357 9.39 -22.31 2.90
C PRO A 357 10.22 -22.54 1.63
N GLU A 358 9.56 -22.85 0.50
CA GLU A 358 10.20 -23.10 -0.79
C GLU A 358 10.88 -21.86 -1.40
N ILE A 359 10.46 -20.64 -1.02
CA ILE A 359 11.10 -19.39 -1.45
C ILE A 359 12.42 -19.17 -0.69
N GLY A 360 12.49 -19.62 0.56
CA GLY A 360 13.70 -19.56 1.38
C GLY A 360 14.15 -18.13 1.74
N ARG A 361 13.25 -17.14 1.64
CA ARG A 361 13.56 -15.72 1.88
C ARG A 361 12.41 -15.00 2.59
N PRO A 362 12.10 -15.35 3.86
CA PRO A 362 11.04 -14.67 4.62
C PRO A 362 11.25 -13.15 4.69
N GLY A 363 10.16 -12.41 4.89
CA GLY A 363 10.17 -10.94 4.98
C GLY A 363 11.12 -10.42 6.06
N ALA A 364 11.19 -11.14 7.18
CA ALA A 364 12.00 -10.78 8.33
C ALA A 364 13.49 -10.66 8.03
N MET A 365 14.01 -11.37 7.02
CA MET A 365 15.41 -11.22 6.62
C MET A 365 15.72 -9.80 6.13
N THR A 366 14.79 -9.14 5.42
CA THR A 366 14.97 -7.79 4.87
C THR A 366 14.56 -6.71 5.86
N PHE A 367 13.34 -6.80 6.40
CA PHE A 367 12.76 -5.72 7.20
C PHE A 367 12.56 -6.08 8.68
N GLY A 368 12.94 -7.28 9.11
CA GLY A 368 12.88 -7.70 10.50
C GLY A 368 11.56 -8.29 10.95
N LEU A 369 10.48 -8.14 10.17
CA LEU A 369 9.14 -8.68 10.48
C LEU A 369 8.56 -9.48 9.31
N ASN A 370 7.57 -10.33 9.62
CA ASN A 370 6.83 -11.18 8.68
C ASN A 370 5.34 -10.79 8.65
N ALA A 371 4.75 -10.76 7.46
CA ALA A 371 3.32 -10.50 7.27
C ALA A 371 2.47 -11.64 7.83
N THR A 372 2.88 -12.89 7.62
CA THR A 372 2.16 -14.09 8.13
C THR A 372 2.06 -14.16 9.66
N ARG A 373 2.90 -13.39 10.37
CA ARG A 373 2.87 -13.25 11.84
C ARG A 373 2.11 -12.01 12.30
N GLY A 374 1.87 -11.06 11.41
CA GLY A 374 0.94 -9.96 11.59
C GLY A 374 -0.36 -10.21 10.84
N VAL A 375 -0.95 -9.14 10.27
CA VAL A 375 -2.24 -9.02 9.54
C VAL A 375 -3.26 -8.13 10.27
N TYR A 376 -4.53 -8.48 10.43
CA TYR A 376 -5.59 -7.53 10.67
C TYR A 376 -5.68 -7.01 12.10
N ALA A 377 -5.77 -5.70 12.21
CA ALA A 377 -6.11 -4.97 13.43
C ALA A 377 -7.03 -3.81 13.11
N GLY A 378 -8.23 -3.81 13.72
CA GLY A 378 -9.21 -2.75 13.52
C GLY A 378 -10.00 -2.85 12.21
N TRP A 379 -9.92 -3.96 11.48
CA TRP A 379 -10.72 -4.22 10.28
C TRP A 379 -11.76 -5.33 10.54
N GLY A 380 -13.04 -5.01 10.34
CA GLY A 380 -14.11 -5.97 10.63
C GLY A 380 -14.08 -6.41 12.10
N GLY A 381 -14.26 -7.71 12.34
CA GLY A 381 -14.13 -8.36 13.64
C GLY A 381 -12.69 -8.73 14.02
N CYS A 382 -11.67 -8.34 13.27
CA CYS A 382 -10.27 -8.54 13.64
C CYS A 382 -9.80 -7.43 14.60
N ALA A 383 -9.71 -7.78 15.89
CA ALA A 383 -9.38 -6.84 16.98
C ALA A 383 -10.18 -5.52 16.95
N PRO A 384 -11.54 -5.55 16.88
CA PRO A 384 -12.38 -4.37 16.66
C PRO A 384 -12.36 -3.37 17.83
N ARG A 385 -11.95 -3.84 19.01
CA ARG A 385 -11.76 -3.07 20.25
C ARG A 385 -10.30 -3.03 20.67
N GLY A 386 -9.37 -3.31 19.74
CA GLY A 386 -7.94 -3.27 19.99
C GLY A 386 -7.47 -1.87 20.42
N VAL A 387 -6.21 -1.79 20.83
CA VAL A 387 -5.61 -0.59 21.44
C VAL A 387 -5.31 0.54 20.45
N ARG A 388 -5.40 0.30 19.13
CA ARG A 388 -5.27 1.26 18.01
C ARG A 388 -3.95 2.04 17.90
N GLY A 389 -3.08 1.94 18.90
CA GLY A 389 -1.69 2.38 18.87
C GLY A 389 -0.76 1.24 19.25
N PHE A 390 0.55 1.50 19.21
CA PHE A 390 1.57 0.52 19.58
C PHE A 390 1.86 0.54 21.08
N PRO A 391 1.62 -0.56 21.83
CA PRO A 391 2.09 -0.70 23.21
C PRO A 391 3.61 -0.73 23.27
N VAL A 392 4.21 0.25 23.95
CA VAL A 392 5.67 0.43 23.99
C VAL A 392 6.31 -0.36 25.12
N TYR A 393 7.36 -1.12 24.80
CA TYR A 393 8.12 -1.93 25.74
C TYR A 393 9.53 -1.39 26.03
N ARG A 394 10.09 -0.56 25.14
CA ARG A 394 11.44 0.02 25.27
C ARG A 394 11.43 1.54 25.08
N PRO A 395 10.77 2.30 25.98
CA PRO A 395 10.63 3.77 25.84
C PRO A 395 11.97 4.51 25.82
N GLU A 396 13.04 3.92 26.35
CA GLU A 396 14.40 4.47 26.38
C GLU A 396 15.10 4.43 25.00
N HIS A 397 14.54 3.71 24.04
CA HIS A 397 15.11 3.62 22.70
C HIS A 397 15.15 5.00 22.02
N TRP A 398 16.22 5.29 21.29
CA TRP A 398 16.46 6.62 20.69
C TRP A 398 15.32 7.08 19.77
N ALA A 399 14.60 6.15 19.14
CA ALA A 399 13.48 6.45 18.27
C ALA A 399 12.35 7.20 19.01
N PHE A 400 12.19 6.97 20.31
CA PHE A 400 11.17 7.58 21.14
C PHE A 400 11.64 8.84 21.89
N ALA A 401 12.89 9.27 21.67
CA ALA A 401 13.43 10.44 22.35
C ALA A 401 12.54 11.69 22.15
N GLY A 402 12.25 12.41 23.24
CA GLY A 402 11.44 13.64 23.20
C GLY A 402 9.95 13.43 22.94
N THR A 403 9.45 12.19 22.93
CA THR A 403 8.00 11.91 22.89
C THR A 403 7.35 12.02 24.28
N GLY A 404 8.12 11.78 25.34
CA GLY A 404 7.60 11.66 26.70
C GLY A 404 6.90 10.32 26.98
N ILE A 405 7.04 9.33 26.10
CA ILE A 405 6.40 8.02 26.22
C ILE A 405 7.03 7.19 27.36
N TYR A 406 6.18 6.48 28.10
CA TYR A 406 6.58 5.56 29.17
C TYR A 406 6.39 4.10 28.75
N TYR A 407 6.95 3.20 29.54
CA TYR A 407 6.72 1.76 29.39
C TYR A 407 5.23 1.45 29.56
N GLY A 408 4.64 0.75 28.59
CA GLY A 408 3.22 0.40 28.56
C GLY A 408 2.31 1.44 27.93
N ASP A 409 2.81 2.63 27.59
CA ASP A 409 2.02 3.64 26.87
C ASP A 409 1.71 3.20 25.44
N LEU A 410 0.66 3.77 24.87
CA LEU A 410 0.22 3.51 23.49
C LEU A 410 0.67 4.65 22.57
N LEU A 411 1.62 4.36 21.69
CA LEU A 411 2.05 5.30 20.66
C LEU A 411 0.99 5.38 19.54
N GLY A 412 0.46 6.58 19.28
CA GLY A 412 -0.42 6.87 18.15
C GLY A 412 -1.84 6.27 18.23
N ALA A 413 -2.33 6.00 19.44
CA ALA A 413 -3.65 5.41 19.65
C ALA A 413 -4.80 6.33 19.22
N ASP A 414 -4.73 7.63 19.53
CA ASP A 414 -5.75 8.61 19.14
C ASP A 414 -5.76 8.85 17.62
N SER A 415 -4.61 8.67 16.96
CA SER A 415 -4.48 8.73 15.51
C SER A 415 -4.50 7.36 14.82
N HIS A 416 -4.92 6.30 15.52
CA HIS A 416 -5.14 4.95 14.99
C HIS A 416 -3.98 4.41 14.12
N VAL A 417 -2.72 4.57 14.55
CA VAL A 417 -1.56 4.18 13.73
C VAL A 417 -1.29 2.68 13.68
N TYR A 418 -1.98 1.89 14.50
CA TYR A 418 -1.85 0.45 14.53
C TYR A 418 -3.01 -0.19 13.75
N GLY A 419 -2.73 -0.57 12.51
CA GLY A 419 -3.68 -1.23 11.60
C GLY A 419 -3.39 -0.91 10.13
N TYR A 420 -4.35 -1.11 9.23
CA TYR A 420 -5.33 -2.18 9.37
C TYR A 420 -4.67 -3.55 9.17
N GLU A 421 -3.52 -3.58 8.49
CA GLU A 421 -2.59 -4.70 8.46
C GLU A 421 -1.27 -4.30 9.15
N VAL A 422 -0.70 -5.26 9.87
CA VAL A 422 0.57 -5.10 10.61
C VAL A 422 1.52 -6.25 10.29
N ASP A 423 2.82 -6.07 10.56
CA ASP A 423 3.83 -7.14 10.46
C ASP A 423 4.32 -7.53 11.85
N GLY A 424 4.63 -8.82 12.05
CA GLY A 424 4.99 -9.36 13.37
C GLY A 424 6.07 -10.43 13.33
N LEU A 425 6.30 -11.04 14.48
CA LEU A 425 7.20 -12.19 14.64
C LEU A 425 6.62 -13.16 15.67
N ASP A 426 7.13 -14.39 15.67
CA ASP A 426 7.02 -15.22 16.86
C ASP A 426 7.96 -14.69 17.96
N PHE A 427 7.47 -14.60 19.20
CA PHE A 427 8.20 -13.95 20.28
C PHE A 427 7.85 -14.51 21.66
N GLU A 428 8.77 -14.33 22.60
CA GLU A 428 8.58 -14.63 24.03
C GLU A 428 8.77 -13.36 24.87
N ILE A 429 8.06 -13.28 26.00
CA ILE A 429 8.27 -12.24 27.01
C ILE A 429 9.26 -12.76 28.05
N ARG A 430 10.37 -12.05 28.23
CA ARG A 430 11.36 -12.32 29.29
C ARG A 430 11.55 -11.07 30.14
N GLY A 431 11.28 -11.17 31.44
CA GLY A 431 11.43 -10.04 32.36
C GLY A 431 10.60 -8.81 31.98
N GLY A 432 9.44 -9.01 31.34
CA GLY A 432 8.56 -7.92 30.88
C GLY A 432 8.89 -7.35 29.50
N LEU A 433 9.92 -7.85 28.81
CA LEU A 433 10.31 -7.37 27.48
C LEU A 433 10.11 -8.44 26.40
N PRO A 434 9.70 -8.07 25.18
CA PRO A 434 9.57 -8.98 24.06
C PRO A 434 10.92 -9.28 23.42
N TYR A 435 11.10 -10.54 23.04
CA TYR A 435 12.25 -11.04 22.30
C TYR A 435 11.79 -12.02 21.21
N PRO A 436 12.33 -11.94 19.99
CA PRO A 436 12.05 -12.93 18.97
C PRO A 436 12.43 -14.33 19.45
N THR A 437 11.62 -15.34 19.09
CA THR A 437 12.01 -16.75 19.33
C THR A 437 13.15 -17.15 18.38
N PRO A 438 13.92 -18.21 18.70
CA PRO A 438 14.99 -18.68 17.82
C PRO A 438 14.55 -19.00 16.39
N ASP A 439 13.32 -19.48 16.21
CA ASP A 439 12.77 -19.90 14.91
C ASP A 439 11.95 -18.79 14.21
N SER A 440 11.95 -17.57 14.76
CA SER A 440 11.18 -16.43 14.23
C SER A 440 11.66 -15.94 12.85
N GLY A 441 12.90 -16.25 12.48
CA GLY A 441 13.57 -15.72 11.29
C GLY A 441 14.06 -14.27 11.44
N ALA A 442 14.03 -13.73 12.67
CA ALA A 442 14.51 -12.38 12.97
C ALA A 442 16.03 -12.26 12.76
N PRO A 443 16.53 -11.14 12.21
CA PRO A 443 17.96 -10.85 12.14
C PRO A 443 18.63 -10.77 13.51
N ASP A 444 19.91 -11.11 13.55
CA ASP A 444 20.71 -11.05 14.78
C ASP A 444 20.70 -9.65 15.40
N GLY A 445 20.50 -9.60 16.72
CA GLY A 445 20.48 -8.36 17.49
C GLY A 445 19.22 -7.50 17.33
N LEU A 446 18.17 -8.01 16.68
CA LEU A 446 16.90 -7.30 16.55
C LEU A 446 16.30 -6.96 17.91
N GLN A 447 15.91 -5.69 18.05
CA GLN A 447 15.21 -5.17 19.21
C GLN A 447 13.73 -4.99 18.88
N VAL A 448 12.87 -5.66 19.64
CA VAL A 448 11.42 -5.40 19.62
C VAL A 448 11.13 -4.24 20.58
N LEU A 449 10.60 -3.16 20.02
CA LEU A 449 10.37 -1.89 20.71
C LEU A 449 8.92 -1.73 21.18
N ALA A 450 7.97 -2.26 20.40
CA ALA A 450 6.55 -2.24 20.67
C ALA A 450 5.85 -3.48 20.10
N VAL A 451 4.77 -3.94 20.74
CA VAL A 451 3.99 -5.11 20.30
C VAL A 451 2.50 -4.90 20.54
N GLY A 452 1.69 -4.97 19.49
CA GLY A 452 0.23 -5.02 19.54
C GLY A 452 -0.30 -6.37 19.10
N MET A 453 -1.59 -6.63 19.37
CA MET A 453 -2.28 -7.86 18.94
C MET A 453 -2.89 -7.70 17.55
N ALA A 454 -2.87 -8.75 16.74
CA ALA A 454 -3.54 -8.83 15.44
C ALA A 454 -4.22 -10.20 15.28
N SER A 455 -5.05 -10.37 14.24
CA SER A 455 -5.75 -11.63 13.97
C SER A 455 -5.77 -11.92 12.47
N GLN A 456 -5.47 -13.17 12.09
CA GLN A 456 -5.65 -13.70 10.72
C GLN A 456 -7.09 -14.10 10.42
N VAL A 457 -7.94 -14.15 11.44
CA VAL A 457 -9.33 -14.60 11.30
C VAL A 457 -10.30 -13.62 11.93
N GLU A 458 -11.44 -13.46 11.30
CA GLU A 458 -12.62 -12.87 11.91
C GLU A 458 -13.42 -14.04 12.52
N GLU A 459 -13.51 -14.09 13.85
CA GLU A 459 -14.26 -15.14 14.55
C GLU A 459 -14.97 -14.59 15.79
N SER A 460 -16.20 -15.06 16.03
CA SER A 460 -16.98 -14.75 17.24
C SER A 460 -18.02 -15.83 17.51
N ALA A 461 -18.19 -16.19 18.78
CA ALA A 461 -19.26 -17.10 19.19
C ALA A 461 -20.66 -16.43 19.22
N ASP A 462 -20.70 -15.10 19.21
CA ASP A 462 -21.93 -14.30 19.32
C ASP A 462 -22.40 -13.73 17.96
N ILE A 463 -21.56 -13.74 16.93
CA ILE A 463 -21.87 -13.18 15.61
C ILE A 463 -21.93 -14.33 14.59
N PRO A 464 -23.03 -14.50 13.84
CA PRO A 464 -23.12 -15.53 12.81
C PRO A 464 -22.02 -15.40 11.74
N ILE A 465 -21.64 -16.50 11.10
CA ILE A 465 -20.55 -16.51 10.09
C ILE A 465 -20.96 -15.75 8.82
N GLU A 466 -22.24 -15.75 8.47
CA GLU A 466 -22.81 -15.03 7.33
C GLU A 466 -22.68 -13.50 7.46
N ASP A 467 -22.55 -13.02 8.69
CA ASP A 467 -22.36 -11.62 9.04
C ASP A 467 -20.88 -11.23 9.15
N GLN A 468 -19.96 -12.19 8.93
CA GLN A 468 -18.51 -11.99 8.93
C GLN A 468 -17.97 -12.00 7.49
N PHE A 469 -17.03 -11.11 7.18
CA PHE A 469 -16.49 -10.93 5.84
C PHE A 469 -15.16 -11.64 5.63
N LEU A 470 -14.21 -11.50 6.58
CA LEU A 470 -12.84 -12.03 6.43
C LEU A 470 -12.77 -13.54 6.73
N THR A 471 -13.67 -14.04 7.57
CA THR A 471 -13.78 -15.44 7.99
C THR A 471 -12.40 -16.06 8.33
N ASP A 472 -12.05 -17.25 7.78
CA ASP A 472 -10.80 -17.95 8.05
C ASP A 472 -9.91 -18.18 6.82
N GLU A 473 -10.26 -17.67 5.63
CA GLU A 473 -9.56 -17.98 4.37
C GLU A 473 -8.07 -17.61 4.39
N ASP A 474 -7.71 -16.40 4.83
CA ASP A 474 -6.31 -15.96 4.93
C ASP A 474 -5.54 -16.74 6.01
N GLY A 475 -6.21 -17.11 7.11
CA GLY A 475 -5.66 -17.99 8.13
C GLY A 475 -5.38 -19.40 7.60
N ARG A 476 -6.27 -19.95 6.76
CA ARG A 476 -6.10 -21.25 6.10
C ARG A 476 -4.96 -21.23 5.11
N PHE A 477 -4.86 -20.17 4.31
CA PHE A 477 -3.73 -19.96 3.41
C PHE A 477 -2.41 -19.90 4.18
N THR A 478 -2.36 -19.16 5.29
CA THR A 478 -1.16 -19.07 6.13
C THR A 478 -0.80 -20.43 6.75
N ALA A 479 -1.80 -21.18 7.22
CA ALA A 479 -1.63 -22.53 7.76
C ALA A 479 -1.05 -23.50 6.70
N GLU A 480 -1.59 -23.48 5.48
CA GLU A 480 -1.08 -24.28 4.37
C GLU A 480 0.32 -23.83 3.93
N THR A 481 0.58 -22.54 3.94
CA THR A 481 1.88 -21.97 3.55
C THR A 481 2.97 -22.44 4.50
N LEU A 482 2.75 -22.34 5.82
CA LEU A 482 3.76 -22.61 6.84
C LEU A 482 3.83 -24.06 7.30
N PHE A 483 2.71 -24.79 7.22
CA PHE A 483 2.60 -26.16 7.77
C PHE A 483 2.16 -27.21 6.74
N GLY A 484 1.99 -26.82 5.47
CA GLY A 484 1.69 -27.71 4.35
C GLY A 484 0.22 -28.09 4.18
N GLU A 485 -0.63 -27.88 5.20
CA GLU A 485 -2.05 -28.22 5.14
C GLU A 485 -2.92 -27.20 5.90
N ALA A 486 -4.09 -26.88 5.34
CA ALA A 486 -5.08 -25.96 5.92
C ALA A 486 -6.00 -26.61 6.98
N THR A 487 -5.47 -27.48 7.84
CA THR A 487 -6.26 -28.15 8.89
C THR A 487 -6.63 -27.21 10.05
N ASP A 488 -7.67 -27.53 10.82
CA ASP A 488 -8.07 -26.73 12.00
C ASP A 488 -6.93 -26.61 13.03
N ALA A 489 -6.17 -27.70 13.18
CA ALA A 489 -5.01 -27.74 14.07
C ALA A 489 -3.90 -26.79 13.62
N ASN A 490 -3.69 -26.62 12.30
CA ASN A 490 -2.72 -25.65 11.78
C ASN A 490 -3.29 -24.22 11.79
N LEU A 491 -4.59 -24.04 11.54
CA LEU A 491 -5.25 -22.75 11.67
C LEU A 491 -5.09 -22.18 13.09
N ASP A 492 -5.28 -23.00 14.13
CA ASP A 492 -5.16 -22.53 15.52
C ASP A 492 -3.75 -22.01 15.86
N LYS A 493 -2.71 -22.49 15.17
CA LYS A 493 -1.32 -22.03 15.32
C LYS A 493 -1.07 -20.64 14.72
N VAL A 494 -1.84 -20.25 13.71
CA VAL A 494 -1.59 -19.01 12.93
C VAL A 494 -2.64 -17.95 13.13
N LYS A 495 -3.82 -18.31 13.64
CA LYS A 495 -4.96 -17.38 13.69
C LYS A 495 -4.74 -16.16 14.58
N ARG A 496 -3.80 -16.24 15.53
CA ARG A 496 -3.44 -15.18 16.49
C ARG A 496 -2.10 -14.56 16.08
N GLY A 497 -2.15 -13.32 15.62
CA GLY A 497 -0.98 -12.56 15.14
C GLY A 497 -0.59 -11.42 16.06
N ASN A 498 0.42 -10.66 15.65
CA ASN A 498 0.88 -9.46 16.34
C ASN A 498 1.49 -8.45 15.36
N GLY A 499 1.53 -7.19 15.76
CA GLY A 499 2.17 -6.10 15.04
C GLY A 499 3.29 -5.50 15.87
N MET A 500 4.44 -5.20 15.26
CA MET A 500 5.60 -4.74 16.01
C MET A 500 6.24 -3.45 15.46
N ILE A 501 6.94 -2.74 16.35
CA ILE A 501 8.00 -1.80 15.96
C ILE A 501 9.33 -2.47 16.29
N VAL A 502 10.25 -2.54 15.34
CA VAL A 502 11.57 -3.15 15.51
C VAL A 502 12.70 -2.26 15.00
N ASN A 503 13.90 -2.48 15.55
CA ASN A 503 15.13 -1.88 15.06
C ASN A 503 16.26 -2.91 15.12
N PHE A 504 17.10 -2.95 14.08
CA PHE A 504 18.25 -3.85 14.01
C PHE A 504 19.31 -3.32 13.05
N ARG A 505 20.54 -3.82 13.20
CA ARG A 505 21.63 -3.58 12.25
C ARG A 505 21.71 -4.72 11.25
N ARG A 506 22.08 -4.39 10.03
CA ARG A 506 22.38 -5.36 8.98
C ARG A 506 23.57 -4.88 8.17
N GLY A 507 24.60 -5.72 8.06
CA GLY A 507 25.89 -5.31 7.53
C GLY A 507 26.41 -4.05 8.22
N LYS A 508 26.69 -3.01 7.42
CA LYS A 508 27.10 -1.69 7.91
C LYS A 508 25.94 -0.73 8.14
N GLY A 509 24.73 -1.10 7.74
CA GLY A 509 23.52 -0.28 7.78
C GLY A 509 22.64 -0.56 9.00
N GLU A 510 21.46 0.06 8.99
CA GLU A 510 20.47 -0.05 10.06
C GLU A 510 19.06 -0.01 9.48
N VAL A 511 18.16 -0.80 10.05
CA VAL A 511 16.76 -0.89 9.64
C VAL A 511 15.87 -0.53 10.83
N PHE A 512 14.93 0.39 10.60
CA PHE A 512 13.84 0.68 11.52
C PHE A 512 12.53 0.32 10.82
N HIS A 513 11.71 -0.52 11.42
CA HIS A 513 10.44 -0.96 10.85
C HIS A 513 9.30 -0.73 11.85
N ALA A 514 8.43 0.23 11.55
CA ALA A 514 7.12 0.35 12.17
C ALA A 514 6.13 -0.46 11.32
N GLY A 515 5.91 -1.71 11.69
CA GLY A 515 5.17 -2.72 10.93
C GLY A 515 3.67 -2.49 10.88
N SER A 516 3.22 -1.39 10.29
CA SER A 516 1.80 -1.07 10.13
C SER A 516 1.54 -0.22 8.90
N CYS A 517 0.47 -0.56 8.17
CA CYS A 517 -0.01 0.23 7.03
C CYS A 517 -0.49 1.62 7.45
N GLU A 518 -0.96 1.78 8.69
CA GLU A 518 -1.59 3.01 9.19
C GLU A 518 -0.64 3.94 9.95
N TRP A 519 0.68 3.71 9.92
CA TRP A 519 1.63 4.71 10.42
C TRP A 519 1.37 6.10 9.79
N VAL A 520 1.02 6.10 8.49
CA VAL A 520 0.64 7.29 7.73
C VAL A 520 -0.57 8.03 8.31
N ALA A 521 -1.45 7.34 9.03
CA ALA A 521 -2.63 7.96 9.62
C ALA A 521 -2.25 8.91 10.76
N GLY A 522 -1.14 8.64 11.46
CA GLY A 522 -0.54 9.58 12.41
C GLY A 522 0.05 10.80 11.72
N LEU A 523 0.67 10.66 10.55
CA LEU A 523 1.20 11.78 9.76
C LEU A 523 0.08 12.63 9.12
N LEU A 524 -1.01 11.98 8.69
CA LEU A 524 -2.23 12.62 8.21
C LEU A 524 -2.89 13.45 9.30
N ARG A 525 -3.05 12.88 10.49
CA ARG A 525 -3.69 13.51 11.65
C ARG A 525 -2.74 14.39 12.47
N GLN A 526 -1.47 14.50 12.07
CA GLN A 526 -0.42 15.27 12.73
C GLN A 526 -0.26 14.89 14.22
N ASP A 527 -0.25 13.59 14.50
CA ASP A 527 0.00 13.08 15.86
C ASP A 527 1.42 13.46 16.29
N PRO A 528 1.58 14.22 17.38
CA PRO A 528 2.87 14.78 17.77
C PRO A 528 3.90 13.72 18.16
N MET A 529 3.48 12.59 18.73
CA MET A 529 4.40 11.51 19.09
C MET A 529 4.82 10.72 17.85
N VAL A 530 3.88 10.43 16.94
CA VAL A 530 4.18 9.71 15.70
C VAL A 530 5.09 10.54 14.79
N GLU A 531 4.79 11.83 14.60
CA GLU A 531 5.67 12.74 13.84
C GLU A 531 7.05 12.86 14.49
N ARG A 532 7.12 12.91 15.83
CA ARG A 532 8.40 12.94 16.56
C ARG A 532 9.22 11.68 16.32
N VAL A 533 8.63 10.49 16.44
CA VAL A 533 9.33 9.22 16.17
C VAL A 533 9.80 9.16 14.72
N THR A 534 8.93 9.49 13.76
CA THR A 534 9.28 9.56 12.34
C THR A 534 10.49 10.48 12.11
N LYS A 535 10.48 11.67 12.72
CA LYS A 535 11.58 12.63 12.62
C LYS A 535 12.88 12.11 13.25
N ASN A 536 12.81 11.49 14.43
CA ASN A 536 13.99 10.94 15.12
C ASN A 536 14.70 9.88 14.25
N VAL A 537 13.94 9.01 13.60
CA VAL A 537 14.46 7.99 12.68
C VAL A 537 15.15 8.63 11.48
N ILE A 538 14.47 9.56 10.81
CA ILE A 538 15.03 10.27 9.66
C ILE A 538 16.29 11.05 10.04
N ASP A 539 16.24 11.84 11.11
CA ASP A 539 17.37 12.67 11.55
C ASP A 539 18.60 11.80 11.85
N ARG A 540 18.41 10.71 12.60
CA ARG A 540 19.48 9.77 12.91
C ARG A 540 20.10 9.18 11.64
N TYR A 541 19.27 8.68 10.73
CA TYR A 541 19.75 8.05 9.49
C TYR A 541 20.35 9.04 8.49
N LEU A 542 20.04 10.33 8.62
CA LEU A 542 20.71 11.39 7.87
C LEU A 542 21.94 11.97 8.59
N GLY A 543 22.30 11.44 9.77
CA GLY A 543 23.43 11.94 10.57
C GLY A 543 23.22 13.34 11.15
N LYS A 544 21.97 13.79 11.29
CA LYS A 544 21.63 15.03 12.00
C LYS A 544 21.69 14.73 13.50
N THR A 545 22.61 15.39 14.19
CA THR A 545 22.74 15.34 15.65
C THR A 545 21.90 16.40 16.32
#